data_AF-A0A5P8KGB9-F1
#
_entry.id   AF-A0A5P8KGB9-F1
#
_cell.length_a   1.000
_cell.length_b   1.000
_cell.length_c   1.000
_cell.angle_alpha   90.00
_cell.angle_beta   90.00
_cell.angle_gamma   90.00
#
_symmetry.space_group_name_H-M   'P 1'
#
loop_
_entity.id
_entity.type
_entity.pdbx_description
1 polymer ?
#
loop_
_entity_poly.entity_id
_entity_poly.type
_entity_poly.pdbx_seq_one_letter_code
_entity_poly.pdbx_strand_id
1 'polypeptide(L)'
;MTAQNTDKTLSRKQRLQEKQRRQLAVVDTVDKAEGKVRKAEAELAVAVTEAVQMFGDEQAASEALDMSVEAIQRFLRMAQDEAADADATAQ
;
A
#
# COMPACT_ATOMS: atom_id res chain seq x y z
N MET A 1 -47.44 23.32 15.86
CA MET A 1 -46.27 24.12 16.31
C MET A 1 -45.03 23.50 15.68
N THR A 2 -44.35 24.26 14.84
CA THR A 2 -43.19 23.84 14.05
C THR A 2 -41.98 23.63 14.96
N ALA A 3 -41.45 22.41 14.98
CA ALA A 3 -40.21 22.05 15.65
C ALA A 3 -39.09 22.98 15.17
N GLN A 4 -38.69 23.91 16.04
CA GLN A 4 -37.50 24.73 15.83
C GLN A 4 -36.30 23.79 15.82
N ASN A 5 -35.83 23.47 14.62
CA ASN A 5 -34.51 22.94 14.39
C ASN A 5 -33.51 24.05 14.73
N THR A 6 -33.24 24.23 16.02
CA THR A 6 -32.17 25.09 16.51
C THR A 6 -30.86 24.46 16.06
N ASP A 7 -30.14 25.16 15.19
CA ASP A 7 -28.71 25.03 14.90
C ASP A 7 -27.93 24.50 16.12
N LYS A 8 -27.79 23.17 16.20
CA LYS A 8 -27.02 22.50 17.25
C LYS A 8 -25.56 22.70 16.92
N THR A 9 -25.06 23.88 17.27
CA THR A 9 -23.64 24.15 17.44
C THR A 9 -23.12 23.08 18.39
N LEU A 10 -22.47 22.04 17.84
CA LEU A 10 -21.98 20.89 18.60
C LEU A 10 -21.23 21.37 19.84
N SER A 11 -21.55 20.78 20.99
CA SER A 11 -20.92 21.13 22.27
C SER A 11 -19.39 21.04 22.14
N ARG A 12 -18.66 21.84 22.92
CA ARG A 12 -17.18 21.87 22.89
C ARG A 12 -16.56 20.47 23.01
N LYS A 13 -17.19 19.58 23.79
CA LYS A 13 -16.81 18.16 23.91
C LYS A 13 -17.10 17.35 22.64
N GLN A 14 -18.26 17.56 22.02
CA GLN A 14 -18.64 16.89 20.76
C GLN A 14 -17.73 17.31 19.60
N ARG A 15 -17.38 18.59 19.51
CA ARG A 15 -16.40 19.09 18.53
C ARG A 15 -15.02 18.49 18.74
N LEU A 16 -14.59 18.36 20.00
CA LEU A 16 -13.31 17.74 20.33
C LEU A 16 -13.28 16.24 19.97
N GLN A 17 -14.34 15.51 20.33
CA GLN A 17 -14.48 14.09 20.00
C GLN A 17 -14.55 13.86 18.50
N GLU A 18 -15.28 14.71 17.77
CA GLU A 18 -15.35 14.63 16.31
C GLU A 18 -13.98 14.93 15.67
N LYS A 19 -13.25 15.91 16.18
CA LYS A 19 -11.88 16.20 15.73
C LYS A 19 -10.95 15.00 15.96
N GLN A 20 -11.01 14.36 17.12
CA GLN A 20 -10.25 13.14 17.42
C GLN A 20 -10.65 11.97 16.52
N ARG A 21 -11.96 11.75 16.31
CA ARG A 21 -12.47 10.70 15.42
C ARG A 21 -11.98 10.89 13.99
N ARG A 22 -12.01 12.13 13.48
CA ARG A 22 -11.52 12.46 12.14
C ARG A 22 -10.01 12.25 12.03
N GLN A 23 -9.23 12.61 13.05
CA GLN A 23 -7.79 12.37 13.06
C GLN A 23 -7.46 10.88 13.04
N LEU A 24 -8.12 10.07 13.87
CA LEU A 24 -7.92 8.62 13.90
C LEU A 24 -8.30 7.99 12.55
N ALA A 25 -9.45 8.39 11.99
CA ALA A 25 -9.89 7.90 10.69
C ALA A 25 -8.90 8.20 9.55
N VAL A 26 -8.22 9.35 9.59
CA VAL A 26 -7.19 9.68 8.59
C VAL A 26 -6.00 8.73 8.69
N VAL A 27 -5.51 8.49 9.92
CA VAL A 27 -4.40 7.54 10.15
C VAL A 27 -4.80 6.14 9.67
N ASP A 28 -5.96 5.64 10.07
CA ASP A 28 -6.45 4.32 9.64
C ASP A 28 -6.55 4.21 8.11
N THR A 29 -6.98 5.28 7.43
CA THR A 29 -7.05 5.28 5.97
C THR A 29 -5.68 5.28 5.30
N VAL A 30 -4.69 5.97 5.87
CA VAL A 30 -3.31 5.98 5.37
C VAL A 30 -2.69 4.61 5.60
N ASP A 31 -2.78 4.04 6.80
CA ASP A 31 -2.26 2.71 7.10
C ASP A 31 -2.84 1.64 6.17
N LYS A 32 -4.14 1.71 5.89
CA LYS A 32 -4.80 0.82 4.94
C LYS A 32 -4.32 1.03 3.50
N ALA A 33 -4.07 2.28 3.10
CA ALA A 33 -3.54 2.58 1.77
C ALA A 33 -2.11 2.07 1.63
N GLU A 34 -1.25 2.31 2.63
CA GLU A 34 0.13 1.81 2.67
C GLU A 34 0.18 0.28 2.63
N GLY A 35 -0.71 -0.40 3.36
CA GLY A 35 -0.81 -1.86 3.30
C GLY A 35 -1.18 -2.37 1.91
N LYS A 36 -2.06 -1.67 1.19
CA LYS A 36 -2.40 -2.01 -0.20
C LYS A 36 -1.24 -1.75 -1.16
N VAL A 37 -0.51 -0.65 -0.97
CA VAL A 37 0.67 -0.33 -1.77
C VAL A 37 1.73 -1.40 -1.59
N ARG A 38 2.05 -1.78 -0.35
CA ARG A 38 3.00 -2.87 -0.07
C ARG A 38 2.59 -4.19 -0.71
N LYS A 39 1.31 -4.56 -0.66
CA LYS A 39 0.80 -5.77 -1.34
C LYS A 39 0.96 -5.69 -2.86
N ALA A 40 0.61 -4.55 -3.46
CA ALA A 40 0.76 -4.35 -4.89
C ALA A 40 2.23 -4.35 -5.33
N GLU A 41 3.14 -3.81 -4.52
CA GLU A 41 4.58 -3.86 -4.76
C GLU A 41 5.11 -5.29 -4.69
N ALA A 42 4.67 -6.10 -3.73
CA ALA A 42 5.04 -7.51 -3.64
C ALA A 42 4.51 -8.33 -4.85
N GLU A 43 3.25 -8.11 -5.25
CA GLU A 43 2.68 -8.76 -6.44
C GLU A 43 3.43 -8.34 -7.72
N LEU A 44 3.80 -7.07 -7.83
CA LEU A 44 4.62 -6.57 -8.94
C LEU A 44 6.02 -7.20 -8.93
N ALA A 45 6.64 -7.36 -7.76
CA ALA A 45 7.95 -8.00 -7.63
C ALA A 45 7.94 -9.44 -8.17
N VAL A 46 6.89 -10.20 -7.86
CA VAL A 46 6.69 -11.55 -8.40
C VAL A 46 6.50 -11.51 -9.92
N ALA A 47 5.62 -10.64 -10.43
CA ALA A 47 5.37 -10.52 -11.87
C ALA A 47 6.63 -10.12 -12.65
N VAL A 48 7.46 -9.23 -12.11
CA VAL A 48 8.76 -8.85 -12.71
C VAL A 48 9.72 -10.05 -12.71
N THR A 49 9.73 -10.84 -11.63
CA THR A 49 10.56 -12.05 -11.55
C THR A 49 10.14 -13.09 -12.60
N GLU A 50 8.84 -13.26 -12.81
CA GLU A 50 8.30 -14.12 -13.88
C GLU A 50 8.64 -13.58 -15.27
N ALA A 51 8.56 -12.27 -15.48
CA ALA A 51 8.94 -11.63 -16.74
C ALA A 51 10.43 -11.86 -17.05
N VAL A 52 11.33 -11.68 -16.08
CA VAL A 52 12.77 -11.97 -16.26
C VAL A 52 12.99 -13.43 -16.63
N GLN A 53 12.27 -14.37 -16.02
CA GLN A 53 12.35 -15.79 -16.40
C GLN A 53 11.81 -16.06 -17.81
N MET A 54 10.76 -15.36 -18.23
CA MET A 54 10.15 -15.50 -19.55
C MET A 54 11.03 -14.91 -20.67
N PHE A 55 11.63 -13.74 -20.43
CA PHE A 55 12.47 -13.05 -21.41
C PHE A 55 13.94 -13.52 -21.36
N GLY A 56 14.36 -14.17 -20.28
CA GLY A 56 15.65 -14.85 -20.13
C GLY A 56 16.73 -14.05 -19.43
N ASP A 57 16.67 -12.71 -19.47
CA ASP A 57 17.60 -11.84 -18.76
C ASP A 57 16.95 -10.51 -18.33
N GLU A 58 17.64 -9.77 -17.46
CA GLU A 58 17.16 -8.49 -16.90
C GLU A 58 17.06 -7.39 -17.96
N GLN A 59 17.90 -7.42 -19.00
CA GLN A 59 17.95 -6.39 -20.04
C GLN A 59 16.78 -6.53 -21.02
N ALA A 60 16.48 -7.76 -21.44
CA ALA A 60 15.34 -8.10 -22.28
C ALA A 60 14.01 -7.83 -21.55
N ALA A 61 13.94 -8.13 -20.24
CA ALA A 61 12.79 -7.76 -19.44
C ALA A 61 12.66 -6.24 -19.27
N SER A 62 13.77 -5.50 -19.15
CA SER A 62 13.78 -4.02 -19.09
C SER A 62 13.16 -3.40 -20.33
N GLU A 63 13.52 -3.90 -21.51
CA GLU A 63 12.95 -3.47 -22.78
C GLU A 63 11.47 -3.87 -22.92
N ALA A 64 11.11 -5.10 -22.53
CA ALA A 64 9.75 -5.60 -22.67
C ALA A 64 8.75 -4.93 -21.70
N LEU A 65 9.19 -4.58 -20.50
CA LEU A 65 8.36 -3.94 -19.48
C LEU A 65 8.39 -2.40 -19.56
N ASP A 66 9.25 -1.82 -20.41
CA ASP A 66 9.51 -0.38 -20.47
C ASP A 66 9.90 0.20 -19.09
N MET A 67 10.82 -0.50 -18.41
CA MET A 67 11.31 -0.15 -17.08
C MET A 67 12.82 -0.10 -17.09
N SER A 68 13.44 0.68 -16.18
CA SER A 68 14.89 0.63 -16.03
C SER A 68 15.36 -0.70 -15.45
N VAL A 69 16.56 -1.13 -15.83
CA VAL A 69 17.22 -2.32 -15.25
C VAL A 69 17.34 -2.18 -13.73
N GLU A 70 17.61 -0.97 -13.22
CA GLU A 70 17.65 -0.70 -11.78
C GLU A 70 16.30 -0.97 -11.10
N ALA A 71 15.19 -0.66 -11.75
CA ALA A 71 13.86 -0.97 -11.22
C ALA A 71 13.63 -2.48 -11.18
N ILE A 72 14.04 -3.21 -12.22
CA ILE A 72 13.96 -4.68 -12.25
C ILE A 72 14.77 -5.29 -11.12
N GLN A 73 16.03 -4.88 -10.95
CA GLN A 73 16.89 -5.39 -9.88
C GLN A 73 16.32 -5.13 -8.50
N ARG A 74 15.69 -3.96 -8.30
CA ARG A 74 14.99 -3.64 -7.05
C ARG A 74 13.83 -4.59 -6.78
N PHE A 75 13.01 -4.88 -7.78
CA PHE A 75 11.89 -5.81 -7.66
C PHE A 75 12.37 -7.26 -7.44
N LEU A 76 13.44 -7.68 -8.11
CA LEU A 76 14.04 -9.00 -7.88
C LEU A 76 14.55 -9.16 -6.44
N ARG A 77 15.19 -8.14 -5.87
CA ARG A 77 15.60 -8.15 -4.46
C ARG A 77 14.41 -8.19 -3.52
N MET A 78 13.39 -7.38 -3.79
CA MET A 78 12.16 -7.36 -2.99
C MET A 78 11.45 -8.72 -2.99
N ALA A 79 11.39 -9.41 -4.13
CA ALA A 79 10.83 -10.76 -4.21
C ALA A 79 11.63 -11.80 -3.40
N GLN A 80 12.97 -11.65 -3.34
CA GLN A 80 13.82 -12.50 -2.51
C GLN A 80 13.61 -12.24 -1.01
N ASP A 81 13.51 -10.97 -0.62
CA ASP A 81 13.27 -10.58 0.77
C ASP A 81 11.88 -11.07 1.25
N GLU A 82 10.83 -10.94 0.42
CA GLU A 82 9.48 -11.44 0.73
C GLU A 82 9.46 -12.97 0.84
N ALA A 83 10.19 -13.68 -0.03
CA ALA A 83 10.32 -15.13 0.07
C ALA A 83 11.03 -15.58 1.36
N ALA A 84 12.01 -14.80 1.83
CA ALA A 84 12.71 -15.07 3.09
C ALA A 84 11.81 -14.83 4.32
N ASP A 85 11.00 -13.77 4.31
CA ASP A 85 10.02 -13.50 5.39
C ASP A 85 8.88 -14.54 5.42
N ALA A 86 8.46 -15.05 4.26
CA ALA A 86 7.49 -16.14 4.16
C ALA A 86 8.04 -17.46 4.74
N ASP A 87 9.33 -17.76 4.56
CA ASP A 87 9.98 -18.94 5.14
C ASP A 87 10.16 -18.80 6.66
N ALA A 88 10.47 -17.58 7.14
CA ALA A 88 10.62 -17.29 8.57
C ALA A 88 9.30 -17.35 9.36
N THR A 89 8.16 -17.13 8.71
CA THR A 89 6.82 -17.23 9.32
C THR A 89 6.22 -18.63 9.24
N ALA A 90 6.86 -19.56 8.53
CA ALA A 90 6.43 -20.95 8.37
C ALA A 90 7.09 -21.94 9.36
N GLN A 91 7.93 -21.46 10.28
CA GLN A 91 8.58 -22.22 11.37
C GLN A 91 7.98 -21.89 12.74
#